data_AF-A0A535B4A6-F1
#
_entry.id   AF-A0A535B4A6-F1
#
_cell.length_a   1.000
_cell.length_b   1.000
_cell.length_c   1.000
_cell.angle_alpha   90.00
_cell.angle_beta   90.00
_cell.angle_gamma   90.00
#
_symmetry.space_group_name_H-M   'P 1'
#
loop_
_entity.id
_entity.type
_entity.pdbx_description
1 polymer ?
#
loop_
_entity_poly.entity_id
_entity_poly.type
_entity_poly.pdbx_seq_one_letter_code
_entity_poly.pdbx_strand_id
1 'polypeptide(L)' 'MTKRASQPSPQFEQIRARMEQARQRVIGAPGRPSFSLPFMEPAVDIYETEEQVVIVVEIAGIG' A
#
# COMPACT_ATOMS: atom_id res chain seq x y z
N MET A 1 -15.16 -32.41 -5.78
CA MET A 1 -16.12 -31.50 -5.10
C MET A 1 -15.60 -30.07 -5.22
N THR A 2 -16.16 -29.29 -6.14
CA THR A 2 -15.81 -27.87 -6.33
C THR A 2 -16.51 -27.05 -5.25
N LYS A 3 -15.76 -26.46 -4.32
CA LYS A 3 -16.31 -25.54 -3.31
C LYS A 3 -16.94 -24.36 -4.05
N ARG A 4 -18.27 -24.25 -4.02
CA ARG A 4 -18.98 -23.02 -4.43
C ARG A 4 -18.52 -21.91 -3.50
N ALA A 5 -17.84 -20.90 -4.05
CA ALA A 5 -17.58 -19.67 -3.33
C ALA A 5 -18.94 -19.05 -2.98
N SER A 6 -19.28 -19.03 -1.68
CA SER A 6 -20.46 -18.31 -1.19
C SER A 6 -20.28 -16.84 -1.52
N GLN A 7 -21.26 -16.24 -2.21
CA GLN A 7 -21.21 -14.81 -2.49
C GLN A 7 -21.15 -14.02 -1.17
N PRO A 8 -20.31 -12.97 -1.08
CA PRO A 8 -20.21 -12.16 0.12
C PRO A 8 -21.57 -11.57 0.47
N SER A 9 -21.88 -11.48 1.77
CA SER A 9 -23.14 -10.92 2.23
C SER A 9 -23.21 -9.41 1.87
N PRO A 10 -24.42 -8.83 1.75
CA PRO A 10 -24.58 -7.39 1.50
C PRO A 10 -23.87 -6.49 2.51
N GLN A 11 -23.70 -6.96 3.76
CA GLN A 11 -22.91 -6.27 4.79
C GLN A 11 -21.43 -6.22 4.45
N PHE A 12 -20.88 -7.28 3.85
CA PHE A 12 -19.48 -7.31 3.43
C PHE A 12 -19.22 -6.27 2.33
N GLU A 13 -20.14 -6.12 1.37
CA GLU A 13 -20.04 -5.07 0.35
C GLU A 13 -20.09 -3.66 0.94
N GLN A 14 -20.93 -3.43 1.95
CA GLN A 14 -20.98 -2.15 2.67
C GLN A 14 -19.67 -1.85 3.42
N ILE A 15 -19.08 -2.85 4.09
CA ILE A 15 -17.80 -2.71 4.78
C ILE A 15 -16.68 -2.43 3.78
N ARG A 16 -16.66 -3.15 2.65
CA ARG A 16 -15.69 -2.96 1.57
C ARG A 16 -15.76 -1.54 0.98
N ALA A 17 -16.97 -1.05 0.71
CA ALA A 17 -17.18 0.30 0.19
C ALA A 17 -16.67 1.37 1.18
N ARG A 18 -16.92 1.18 2.48
CA ARG A 18 -16.43 2.07 3.53
C ARG A 18 -14.90 2.03 3.66
N MET A 19 -14.29 0.86 3.56
CA MET A 19 -12.84 0.67 3.57
C MET A 19 -12.18 1.36 2.37
N GLU A 20 -12.76 1.22 1.17
CA GLU A 20 -12.23 1.86 -0.04
C GLU A 20 -12.33 3.39 0.04
N GLN A 21 -13.44 3.92 0.56
CA GLN A 21 -13.57 5.35 0.84
C GLN A 21 -12.52 5.86 1.85
N ALA A 22 -12.25 5.09 2.90
CA ALA A 22 -11.22 5.44 3.88
C ALA A 22 -9.82 5.40 3.26
N ARG A 23 -9.54 4.37 2.45
CA ARG A 23 -8.27 4.20 1.72
C ARG A 23 -8.00 5.39 0.80
N GLN A 24 -9.00 5.84 0.04
CA GLN A 24 -8.88 7.01 -0.85
C GLN A 24 -8.57 8.31 -0.09
N ARG A 25 -9.01 8.44 1.16
CA ARG A 25 -8.69 9.60 2.01
C ARG A 25 -7.27 9.56 2.56
N VAL A 26 -6.75 8.36 2.85
CA VAL A 26 -5.40 8.17 3.43
C VAL A 26 -4.33 8.22 2.33
N ILE A 27 -4.58 7.58 1.20
CA ILE A 27 -3.61 7.48 0.09
C ILE A 27 -3.72 8.69 -0.87
N GLY A 28 -4.74 9.52 -0.70
CA GLY A 28 -5.01 10.66 -1.58
C GLY A 28 -5.51 10.25 -2.96
N ALA A 29 -5.77 11.23 -3.81
CA ALA A 29 -6.06 10.97 -5.22
C ALA A 29 -4.79 10.45 -5.93
N PRO A 30 -4.90 9.48 -6.85
CA PRO A 30 -3.76 9.04 -7.65
C PRO A 30 -3.03 10.24 -8.26
N GLY A 31 -1.72 10.35 -8.02
CA GLY A 31 -0.87 11.40 -8.60
C GLY A 31 -0.73 12.70 -7.80
N ARG A 32 -1.23 12.78 -6.56
CA ARG A 32 -0.89 13.89 -5.64
C ARG A 32 0.05 13.39 -4.54
N PRO A 33 1.30 13.88 -4.46
CA PRO A 33 2.15 13.62 -3.32
C PRO A 33 1.47 14.16 -2.06
N SER A 34 1.16 13.28 -1.11
CA SER A 34 0.83 13.68 0.26
C SER A 34 2.09 13.54 1.10
N PHE A 35 2.44 14.58 1.86
CA PHE A 35 3.42 14.47 2.95
C PHE A 35 2.79 13.67 4.09
N SER A 36 2.79 12.35 3.97
CA SER A 36 2.42 11.42 5.02
C SER A 36 3.61 10.55 5.38
N LEU A 37 3.60 9.99 6.59
CA LEU A 37 4.46 8.83 6.88
C LEU A 37 4.18 7.74 5.84
N PRO A 38 5.18 6.93 5.45
CA PRO A 38 4.99 5.87 4.48
C PRO A 38 3.81 5.00 4.91
N PHE A 39 2.76 4.95 4.10
CA PHE A 39 1.58 4.13 4.37
C PHE A 39 1.93 2.63 4.38
N MET A 40 2.97 2.28 3.62
CA MET A 40 3.61 0.99 3.59
C MET A 40 5.11 1.19 3.78
N GLU A 41 5.78 0.16 4.30
CA GLU A 41 7.23 0.13 4.29
C GLU A 41 7.73 0.23 2.84
N PRO A 42 8.67 1.15 2.54
CA PRO A 42 9.18 1.30 1.18
C PRO A 42 9.94 0.04 0.77
N ALA A 43 10.02 -0.21 -0.54
CA ALA A 43 10.94 -1.21 -1.04
C ALA A 43 12.37 -0.76 -0.71
N VAL A 44 13.14 -1.66 -0.08
CA VAL A 44 14.53 -1.41 0.33
C VAL A 44 15.41 -2.52 -0.21
N ASP A 45 16.46 -2.14 -0.93
CA ASP A 45 17.55 -3.02 -1.31
C ASP A 45 18.80 -2.68 -0.49
N ILE A 46 19.41 -3.70 0.11
CA ILE A 46 20.60 -3.54 0.95
C ILE A 46 21.74 -4.32 0.31
N TYR A 47 22.85 -3.62 0.10
CA TYR A 47 24.08 -4.19 -0.43
C TYR A 47 25.20 -3.96 0.59
N GLU A 48 25.96 -5.01 0.86
CA GLU A 48 27.18 -4.92 1.66
C GLU A 48 28.38 -5.06 0.73
N THR A 49 29.33 -4.14 0.85
CA THR A 49 30.65 -4.24 0.23
C THR A 49 31.70 -4.31 1.34
N GLU A 50 32.96 -4.54 0.97
CA GLU A 50 34.05 -4.63 1.95
C GLU A 50 34.25 -3.35 2.78
N GLU A 51 33.85 -2.20 2.25
CA GLU A 51 34.10 -0.89 2.87
C GLU A 51 32.82 -0.22 3.40
N GLN A 52 31.64 -0.63 2.91
CA GLN A 52 30.40 0.08 3.20
C GLN A 52 29.14 -0.80 3.08
N VAL A 53 28.09 -0.34 3.75
CA VAL A 53 26.72 -0.81 3.56
C VAL A 53 25.96 0.25 2.78
N VAL A 54 25.41 -0.12 1.63
CA VAL A 54 24.62 0.73 0.75
C VAL A 54 23.15 0.35 0.87
N ILE A 55 22.30 1.32 1.21
CA ILE A 55 20.86 1.14 1.37
C ILE A 55 20.15 1.98 0.32
N VAL A 56 19.39 1.33 -0.56
CA VAL A 56 18.59 1.97 -1.61
C VAL A 56 17.12 1.90 -1.19
N VAL A 57 16.46 3.04 -1.08
CA VAL A 57 15.04 3.14 -0.67
C VAL A 57 14.24 3.79 -1.80
N GLU A 58 13.20 3.10 -2.28
CA GLU A 58 12.27 3.70 -3.25
C GLU A 58 11.25 4.59 -2.53
N ILE A 59 11.33 5.90 -2.75
CA ILE A 59 10.38 6.86 -2.19
C ILE A 59 9.57 7.47 -3.34
N ALA A 60 8.37 6.94 -3.55
CA ALA A 60 7.46 7.46 -4.55
C ALA A 60 6.95 8.87 -4.18
N GLY A 61 6.87 9.78 -5.15
CA GLY A 61 6.28 11.11 -4.98
C GLY A 61 7.22 12.20 -4.45
N ILE A 62 8.51 11.93 -4.28
CA ILE A 62 9.55 12.95 -4.13
C ILE A 62 10.16 13.18 -5.52
N GLY A 63 9.95 14.37 -6.08
CA GLY A 63 10.49 14.83 -7.36
C GLY A 63 10.82 16.30 -7.30
#